data_AF-D9PL51-F1
#
_entry.id   AF-D9PL51-F1
#
_cell.length_a   1.000
_cell.length_b   1.000
_cell.length_c   1.000
_cell.angle_alpha   90.00
_cell.angle_beta   90.00
_cell.angle_gamma   90.00
#
_symmetry.space_group_name_H-M   'P 1'
#
loop_
_entity.id
_entity.type
_entity.pdbx_description
1 polymer ?
#
loop_
_entity_poly.entity_id
_entity_poly.type
_entity_poly.pdbx_seq_one_letter_code
_entity_poly.pdbx_strand_id
1 'polypeptide(L)'
;LLGNLRNHLREHGVVTALVAEGKEEAGAKFRDYFAYSEPYSKVAPHRALALFRGRNEEILRLAIKLPEDIAAGDALVKPMNTCENRIAGRFAIADRGRKADAWLLQTARWAWSVKLAWQLETELFVALREVAEAEAIRVFAMNLNDLLLAAPAGNRVTLGLDPGLRTGVKVAVVDRTGKLVDTATVYPHVPKNDWEGALRVLGQLAQKHGVELISIGNGTASRETDKLAADLIKRHPELRLTKVVVSEAGASVYSASELASREFPQVDVSIRGAISIARRLQDPLAELVKIDPKSIGVGQYQHDVSQTRLARQLDAVVEDCVNAVGVDVNTASAPLLARIIGDLALRYRDRRYTIILLQSLMGAKPPAMSPYSVA
;
A
#
# COMPACT_ATOMS: atom_id res chain seq x y z
N LEU A 1 -10.80 2.85 38.65
CA LEU A 1 -9.99 4.09 38.46
C LEU A 1 -9.45 4.17 37.04
N LEU A 2 -8.56 3.25 36.62
CA LEU A 2 -7.96 3.26 35.27
C LEU A 2 -8.97 3.41 34.11
N GLY A 3 -10.04 2.60 34.10
CA GLY A 3 -11.05 2.70 33.05
C GLY A 3 -11.76 4.06 32.98
N ASN A 4 -11.97 4.71 34.14
CA ASN A 4 -12.58 6.04 34.20
C ASN A 4 -11.63 7.14 33.71
N LEU A 5 -10.34 7.06 34.07
CA LEU A 5 -9.31 7.98 33.56
C LEU A 5 -9.11 7.82 32.05
N ARG A 6 -9.09 6.56 31.58
CA ARG A 6 -8.99 6.23 30.15
C ARG A 6 -10.15 6.81 29.34
N ASN A 7 -11.39 6.61 29.80
CA ASN A 7 -12.55 7.14 29.11
C ASN A 7 -12.52 8.67 29.07
N HIS A 8 -12.14 9.30 30.18
CA HIS A 8 -11.99 10.76 30.22
C HIS A 8 -10.92 11.27 29.23
N LEU A 9 -9.77 10.60 29.13
CA LEU A 9 -8.75 10.94 28.13
C LEU A 9 -9.21 10.67 26.69
N ARG A 10 -10.04 9.65 26.44
CA ARG A 10 -10.62 9.42 25.10
C ARG A 10 -11.58 10.53 24.68
N GLU A 11 -12.37 11.01 25.63
CA GLU A 11 -13.40 12.04 25.39
C GLU A 11 -12.80 13.45 25.29
N HIS A 12 -11.84 13.77 26.17
CA HIS A 12 -11.33 15.13 26.34
C HIS A 12 -9.84 15.30 26.06
N GLY A 13 -9.08 14.21 25.94
CA GLY A 13 -7.66 14.27 25.63
C GLY A 13 -7.42 14.87 24.26
N VAL A 14 -6.31 15.59 24.13
CA VAL A 14 -5.87 16.26 22.92
C VAL A 14 -4.54 15.65 22.51
N VAL A 15 -4.48 15.09 21.31
CA VAL A 15 -3.24 14.64 20.70
C VAL A 15 -2.47 15.87 20.26
N THR A 16 -1.26 16.00 20.79
CA THR A 16 -0.33 17.08 20.47
C THR A 16 0.91 16.50 19.81
N ALA A 17 1.44 17.21 18.82
CA ALA A 17 2.69 16.88 18.17
C ALA A 17 3.58 18.12 18.06
N LEU A 18 4.85 17.93 18.42
CA LEU A 18 5.88 18.96 18.34
C LEU A 18 7.08 18.43 17.56
N VAL A 19 7.69 19.28 16.75
CA VAL A 19 8.96 18.94 16.08
C VAL A 19 10.06 18.72 17.13
N ALA A 20 10.90 17.72 16.89
CA ALA A 20 12.12 17.54 17.67
C ALA A 20 13.12 18.64 17.32
N GLU A 21 13.73 19.21 18.36
CA GLU A 21 14.69 20.31 18.23
C GLU A 21 15.80 19.99 17.21
N GLY A 22 16.00 20.87 16.22
CA GLY A 22 17.02 20.73 15.19
C GLY A 22 16.66 19.80 14.03
N LYS A 23 15.41 19.29 13.97
CA LYS A 23 14.94 18.41 12.89
C LYS A 23 13.93 19.07 11.95
N GLU A 24 13.84 20.40 11.94
CA GLU A 24 12.88 21.17 11.14
C GLU A 24 13.14 21.03 9.63
N GLU A 25 14.40 21.06 9.19
CA GLU A 25 14.75 20.91 7.77
C GLU A 25 14.59 19.46 7.30
N ALA A 26 15.14 18.50 8.05
CA ALA A 26 15.02 17.07 7.75
C ALA A 26 13.56 16.59 7.76
N GLY A 27 12.73 17.22 8.61
CA GLY A 27 11.34 16.91 8.82
C GLY A 27 10.35 17.65 7.91
N ALA A 28 10.80 18.36 6.86
CA ALA A 28 9.95 19.25 6.06
C ALA A 28 8.64 18.61 5.54
N LYS A 29 8.63 17.29 5.32
CA LYS A 29 7.42 16.53 4.93
C LYS A 29 6.34 16.43 6.02
N PHE A 30 6.68 16.69 7.28
CA PHE A 30 5.78 16.70 8.43
C PHE A 30 5.48 18.12 8.92
N ARG A 31 5.74 19.15 8.10
CA ARG A 31 5.58 20.56 8.49
C ARG A 31 4.20 20.89 9.05
N ASP A 32 3.15 20.30 8.48
CA ASP A 32 1.77 20.47 8.94
C ASP A 32 1.55 19.94 10.38
N TYR A 33 2.47 19.11 10.87
CA TYR A 33 2.41 18.46 12.18
C TYR A 33 3.43 19.00 13.20
N PHE A 34 4.24 20.01 12.85
CA PHE A 34 5.26 20.56 13.76
C PHE A 34 4.69 21.25 15.00
N ALA A 35 3.47 21.75 14.92
CA ALA A 35 2.73 22.35 16.03
C ALA A 35 1.26 21.93 15.95
N TYR A 36 1.02 20.62 16.01
CA TYR A 36 -0.31 20.05 15.82
C TYR A 36 -1.01 19.78 17.15
N SER A 37 -2.33 20.02 17.17
CA SER A 37 -3.20 19.83 18.32
C SER A 37 -4.60 19.47 17.84
N GLU A 38 -5.11 18.29 18.21
CA GLU A 38 -6.45 17.83 17.83
C GLU A 38 -7.07 16.95 18.93
N PRO A 39 -8.38 17.05 19.23
CA PRO A 39 -9.04 16.13 20.15
C PRO A 39 -8.86 14.67 19.72
N TYR A 40 -8.52 13.79 20.68
CA TYR A 40 -8.25 12.37 20.44
C TYR A 40 -9.35 11.68 19.64
N SER A 41 -10.61 11.97 19.96
CA SER A 41 -11.80 11.41 19.30
C SER A 41 -12.01 11.87 17.86
N LYS A 42 -11.33 12.94 17.43
CA LYS A 42 -11.48 13.53 16.07
C LYS A 42 -10.32 13.20 15.14
N VAL A 43 -9.20 12.69 15.66
CA VAL A 43 -8.01 12.39 14.86
C VAL A 43 -8.36 11.39 13.75
N ALA A 44 -8.31 11.87 12.51
CA ALA A 44 -8.57 11.03 11.35
C ALA A 44 -7.47 9.96 11.17
N PRO A 45 -7.81 8.75 10.66
CA PRO A 45 -6.87 7.65 10.44
C PRO A 45 -5.59 8.04 9.68
N HIS A 46 -5.71 8.79 8.57
CA HIS A 46 -4.55 9.22 7.78
C HIS A 46 -3.63 10.18 8.54
N ARG A 47 -4.19 11.07 9.39
CA ARG A 47 -3.39 11.96 10.25
C ARG A 47 -2.70 11.16 11.34
N ALA A 48 -3.39 10.20 11.96
CA ALA A 48 -2.78 9.32 12.96
C ALA A 48 -1.55 8.58 12.38
N LEU A 49 -1.66 7.99 11.18
CA LEU A 49 -0.53 7.33 10.52
C LEU A 49 0.63 8.30 10.21
N ALA A 50 0.33 9.51 9.74
CA ALA A 50 1.36 10.53 9.50
C ALA A 50 2.10 10.92 10.79
N LEU A 51 1.36 11.11 11.90
CA LEU A 51 1.93 11.40 13.22
C LEU A 51 2.82 10.26 13.71
N PHE A 52 2.36 9.01 13.63
CA PHE A 52 3.14 7.85 14.06
C PHE A 52 4.39 7.65 13.19
N ARG A 53 4.29 7.90 11.89
CA ARG A 53 5.45 7.88 11.01
C ARG A 53 6.47 8.95 11.40
N GLY A 54 6.02 10.19 11.63
CA GLY A 54 6.89 11.27 12.10
C GLY A 54 7.55 10.95 13.44
N ARG A 55 6.85 10.26 14.33
CA ARG A 55 7.42 9.75 15.59
C ARG A 55 8.47 8.65 15.37
N ASN A 56 8.20 7.68 14.50
CA ASN A 56 9.13 6.58 14.21
C ASN A 56 10.40 7.05 13.50
N GLU A 57 10.28 8.08 12.65
CA GLU A 57 11.42 8.77 12.03
C GLU A 57 12.09 9.77 13.00
N GLU A 58 11.67 9.80 14.28
CA GLU A 58 12.17 10.67 15.34
C GLU A 58 12.08 12.17 15.04
N ILE A 59 11.20 12.59 14.12
CA ILE A 59 10.97 13.99 13.75
C ILE A 59 9.94 14.63 14.68
N LEU A 60 8.92 13.89 15.10
CA LEU A 60 7.83 14.38 15.93
C LEU A 60 7.84 13.74 17.32
N ARG A 61 7.58 14.55 18.35
CA ARG A 61 7.25 14.11 19.70
C ARG A 61 5.75 14.20 19.89
N LEU A 62 5.12 13.06 20.17
CA LEU A 62 3.67 12.97 20.38
C LEU A 62 3.37 12.88 21.88
N ALA A 63 2.30 13.55 22.30
CA ALA A 63 1.76 13.43 23.65
C ALA A 63 0.23 13.58 23.66
N ILE A 64 -0.45 12.97 24.64
CA ILE A 64 -1.87 13.20 24.91
C ILE A 64 -1.98 14.08 26.14
N LYS A 65 -2.45 15.31 25.96
CA LYS A 65 -2.61 16.30 27.04
C LYS A 65 -4.09 16.59 27.29
N LEU A 66 -4.42 16.96 28.53
CA LEU A 66 -5.74 17.52 28.82
C LEU A 66 -5.78 19.00 28.39
N PRO A 67 -6.95 19.53 27.98
CA PRO A 67 -7.10 20.95 27.65
C PRO A 67 -6.64 21.88 28.77
N GLU A 68 -6.89 21.49 30.02
CA GLU A 68 -6.43 22.20 31.23
C GLU A 68 -4.91 22.26 31.33
N ASP A 69 -4.21 21.17 30.97
CA ASP A 69 -2.74 21.10 30.98
C ASP A 69 -2.13 21.91 29.82
N ILE A 70 -2.83 21.99 28.68
CA ILE A 70 -2.41 22.85 27.56
C ILE A 70 -2.57 24.33 27.93
N ALA A 71 -3.72 24.69 28.52
CA ALA A 71 -4.01 26.07 28.94
C ALA A 71 -3.08 26.55 30.07
N ALA A 72 -2.68 25.66 30.98
CA ALA A 72 -1.75 25.98 32.05
C ALA A 72 -0.30 26.20 31.58
N GLY A 73 0.08 25.68 30.40
CA GLY A 73 1.45 25.78 29.88
C GLY A 73 2.49 25.25 30.88
N ASP A 74 3.64 25.94 30.95
CA ASP A 74 4.76 25.60 31.84
C ASP A 74 4.67 26.29 33.22
N ALA A 75 3.47 26.64 33.68
CA ALA A 75 3.30 27.29 34.97
C ALA A 75 3.85 26.44 36.13
N LEU A 76 4.71 27.06 36.96
CA LEU A 76 5.33 26.43 38.14
C LEU A 76 4.30 25.94 39.17
N VAL A 77 3.15 26.62 39.25
CA VAL A 77 2.02 26.25 40.11
C VAL A 77 0.78 26.17 39.24
N LYS A 78 0.34 24.94 38.96
CA LYS A 78 -0.93 24.68 38.27
C LYS A 78 -1.97 24.06 39.23
N PRO A 79 -3.27 24.39 39.05
CA PRO A 79 -4.34 23.67 39.73
C PRO A 79 -4.31 22.19 39.34
N MET A 80 -4.84 21.33 40.20
CA MET A 80 -4.94 19.90 39.88
C MET A 80 -5.84 19.71 38.67
N ASN A 81 -5.36 18.96 37.68
CA ASN A 81 -6.18 18.65 36.51
C ASN A 81 -7.30 17.66 36.87
N THR A 82 -8.27 17.51 35.97
CA THR A 82 -9.41 16.61 36.18
C THR A 82 -8.99 15.15 36.51
N CYS A 83 -7.90 14.64 35.94
CA CYS A 83 -7.41 13.29 36.22
C CYS A 83 -6.79 13.17 37.63
N GLU A 84 -5.97 14.14 38.04
CA GLU A 84 -5.41 14.24 39.38
C GLU A 84 -6.51 14.34 40.44
N ASN A 85 -7.55 15.16 40.19
CA ASN A 85 -8.73 15.27 41.06
C ASN A 85 -9.49 13.94 41.17
N ARG A 86 -9.64 13.19 40.07
CA ARG A 86 -10.27 11.86 40.09
C ARG A 86 -9.45 10.84 40.89
N ILE A 87 -8.12 10.91 40.83
CA ILE A 87 -7.23 10.07 41.64
C ILE A 87 -7.40 10.42 43.12
N ALA A 88 -7.28 11.71 43.47
CA ALA A 88 -7.45 12.17 44.84
C ALA A 88 -8.82 11.79 45.42
N GLY A 89 -9.89 12.06 44.66
CA GLY A 89 -11.26 11.70 45.04
C GLY A 89 -11.48 10.20 45.25
N ARG A 90 -10.85 9.34 44.42
CA ARG A 90 -10.95 7.88 44.57
C ARG A 90 -10.37 7.37 45.90
N PHE A 91 -9.35 8.05 46.43
CA PHE A 91 -8.71 7.72 47.70
C PHE A 91 -9.12 8.64 48.85
N ALA A 92 -10.19 9.45 48.66
CA ALA A 92 -10.68 10.43 49.63
C ALA A 92 -9.59 11.42 50.13
N ILE A 93 -8.63 11.74 49.27
CA ILE A 93 -7.60 12.76 49.51
C ILE A 93 -8.23 14.12 49.19
N ALA A 94 -8.22 15.03 50.16
CA ALA A 94 -8.71 16.39 50.02
C ALA A 94 -7.91 17.31 50.94
N ASP A 95 -7.74 18.56 50.54
CA ASP A 95 -7.16 19.58 51.41
C ASP A 95 -8.17 19.96 52.49
N ARG A 96 -7.90 19.55 53.73
CA ARG A 96 -8.66 19.90 54.93
C ARG A 96 -7.79 20.64 55.95
N GLY A 97 -6.62 21.14 55.52
CA GLY A 97 -5.65 21.80 56.40
C GLY A 97 -4.93 20.85 57.38
N ARG A 98 -4.97 19.52 57.17
CA ARG A 98 -4.23 18.57 58.01
C ARG A 98 -2.76 18.53 57.57
N LYS A 99 -1.86 18.21 58.51
CA LYS A 99 -0.40 18.16 58.25
C LYS A 99 0.00 17.28 57.05
N ALA A 100 -0.75 16.21 56.77
CA ALA A 100 -0.44 15.27 55.69
C ALA A 100 -1.12 15.60 54.36
N ASP A 101 -2.07 16.55 54.31
CA ASP A 101 -2.91 16.76 53.11
C ASP A 101 -2.08 17.21 51.91
N ALA A 102 -1.15 18.16 52.12
CA ALA A 102 -0.25 18.63 51.06
C ALA A 102 0.60 17.49 50.48
N TRP A 103 1.13 16.60 51.34
CA TRP A 103 1.93 15.45 50.91
C TRP A 103 1.08 14.42 50.14
N LEU A 104 -0.15 14.17 50.58
CA LEU A 104 -1.06 13.24 49.90
C LEU A 104 -1.52 13.78 48.54
N LEU A 105 -1.83 15.07 48.44
CA LEU A 105 -2.17 15.72 47.16
C LEU A 105 -1.00 15.71 46.20
N GLN A 106 0.22 15.98 46.68
CA GLN A 106 1.43 15.85 45.90
C GLN A 106 1.65 14.41 45.42
N THR A 107 1.37 13.43 46.27
CA THR A 107 1.44 12.00 45.92
C THR A 107 0.43 11.66 44.82
N ALA A 108 -0.80 12.19 44.88
CA ALA A 108 -1.81 11.98 43.83
C ALA A 108 -1.38 12.60 42.48
N ARG A 109 -0.75 13.79 42.52
CA ARG A 109 -0.15 14.43 41.33
C ARG A 109 0.94 13.57 40.72
N TRP A 110 1.87 13.05 41.54
CA TRP A 110 2.94 12.18 41.07
C TRP A 110 2.42 10.85 40.53
N ALA A 111 1.40 10.27 41.16
CA ALA A 111 0.76 9.06 40.65
C ALA A 111 0.21 9.29 39.24
N TRP A 112 -0.37 10.47 38.95
CA TRP A 112 -0.77 10.85 37.60
C TRP A 112 0.44 11.01 36.67
N SER A 113 1.29 11.99 36.92
CA SER A 113 2.30 12.43 35.97
C SER A 113 3.42 11.43 35.72
N VAL A 114 3.80 10.63 36.72
CA VAL A 114 4.94 9.71 36.66
C VAL A 114 4.53 8.29 36.24
N LYS A 115 3.28 7.89 36.49
CA LYS A 115 2.82 6.51 36.26
C LYS A 115 1.60 6.42 35.35
N LEU A 116 0.48 6.98 35.78
CA LEU A 116 -0.81 6.72 35.13
C LEU A 116 -0.94 7.40 33.76
N ALA A 117 -0.45 8.63 33.63
CA ALA A 117 -0.52 9.39 32.38
C ALA A 117 0.26 8.66 31.26
N TRP A 118 1.50 8.25 31.54
CA TRP A 118 2.34 7.55 30.56
C TRP A 118 1.78 6.19 30.15
N GLN A 119 1.27 5.41 31.12
CA GLN A 119 0.64 4.13 30.84
C GLN A 119 -0.61 4.29 29.96
N LEU A 120 -1.49 5.23 30.31
CA LEU A 120 -2.72 5.48 29.57
C LEU A 120 -2.45 6.09 28.20
N GLU A 121 -1.48 7.00 28.09
CA GLU A 121 -1.05 7.56 26.82
C GLU A 121 -0.57 6.47 25.85
N THR A 122 0.28 5.55 26.34
CA THR A 122 0.75 4.41 25.55
C THR A 122 -0.42 3.55 25.08
N GLU A 123 -1.34 3.20 25.98
CA GLU A 123 -2.52 2.40 25.66
C GLU A 123 -3.41 3.10 24.61
N LEU A 124 -3.64 4.41 24.75
CA LEU A 124 -4.47 5.18 23.84
C LEU A 124 -3.82 5.38 22.47
N PHE A 125 -2.50 5.54 22.40
CA PHE A 125 -1.80 5.57 21.12
C PHE A 125 -1.83 4.22 20.41
N VAL A 126 -1.69 3.11 21.13
CA VAL A 126 -1.87 1.76 20.56
C VAL A 126 -3.28 1.61 19.98
N ALA A 127 -4.31 1.97 20.74
CA ALA A 127 -5.70 1.90 20.26
C ALA A 127 -5.94 2.79 19.04
N LEU A 128 -5.42 4.03 19.04
CA LEU A 128 -5.55 4.95 17.91
C LEU A 128 -4.83 4.39 16.67
N ARG A 129 -3.65 3.80 16.85
CA ARG A 129 -2.89 3.15 15.77
C ARG A 129 -3.66 1.95 15.22
N GLU A 130 -4.23 1.11 16.06
CA GLU A 130 -5.01 -0.05 15.62
C GLU A 130 -6.20 0.34 14.74
N VAL A 131 -6.96 1.37 15.14
CA VAL A 131 -8.07 1.91 14.35
C VAL A 131 -7.57 2.50 13.04
N ALA A 132 -6.48 3.28 13.08
CA ALA A 132 -5.93 3.92 11.90
C ALA A 132 -5.39 2.91 10.87
N GLU A 133 -4.67 1.89 11.34
CA GLU A 133 -4.15 0.81 10.49
C GLU A 133 -5.29 -0.02 9.89
N ALA A 134 -6.33 -0.34 10.67
CA ALA A 134 -7.47 -1.10 10.17
C ALA A 134 -8.19 -0.38 9.02
N GLU A 135 -8.44 0.93 9.18
CA GLU A 135 -9.08 1.72 8.13
C GLU A 135 -8.19 1.88 6.89
N ALA A 136 -6.90 2.11 7.06
CA ALA A 136 -5.96 2.19 5.94
C ALA A 136 -5.90 0.87 5.16
N ILE A 137 -5.79 -0.27 5.86
CA ILE A 137 -5.80 -1.60 5.25
C ILE A 137 -7.12 -1.85 4.50
N ARG A 138 -8.26 -1.40 5.03
CA ARG A 138 -9.55 -1.48 4.34
C ARG A 138 -9.55 -0.71 3.02
N VAL A 139 -9.02 0.52 3.02
CA VAL A 139 -8.89 1.32 1.79
C VAL A 139 -7.92 0.67 0.79
N PHE A 140 -6.79 0.14 1.26
CA PHE A 140 -5.85 -0.60 0.42
C PHE A 140 -6.48 -1.83 -0.24
N ALA A 141 -7.31 -2.56 0.51
CA ALA A 141 -8.06 -3.70 0.00
C ALA A 141 -9.05 -3.29 -1.10
N MET A 142 -9.77 -2.18 -0.92
CA MET A 142 -10.68 -1.64 -1.95
C MET A 142 -9.91 -1.23 -3.20
N ASN A 143 -8.80 -0.50 -3.05
CA ASN A 143 -7.98 -0.08 -4.19
C ASN A 143 -7.39 -1.28 -4.95
N LEU A 144 -6.98 -2.34 -4.23
CA LEU A 144 -6.52 -3.57 -4.87
C LEU A 144 -7.66 -4.27 -5.64
N ASN A 145 -8.85 -4.35 -5.04
CA ASN A 145 -10.02 -4.93 -5.69
C ASN A 145 -10.35 -4.20 -7.00
N ASP A 146 -10.38 -2.87 -7.00
CA ASP A 146 -10.62 -2.04 -8.18
C ASP A 146 -9.56 -2.28 -9.28
N LEU A 147 -8.29 -2.44 -8.89
CA LEU A 147 -7.21 -2.74 -9.83
C LEU A 147 -7.33 -4.14 -10.45
N LEU A 148 -7.68 -5.14 -9.65
CA LEU A 148 -7.81 -6.53 -10.10
C LEU A 148 -9.04 -6.75 -10.99
N LEU A 149 -10.14 -6.03 -10.71
CA LEU A 149 -11.39 -6.13 -11.44
C LEU A 149 -11.53 -5.07 -12.55
N ALA A 150 -10.45 -4.33 -12.84
CA ALA A 150 -10.41 -3.43 -13.98
C ALA A 150 -10.74 -4.18 -15.27
N ALA A 151 -11.55 -3.57 -16.13
CA ALA A 151 -12.03 -4.22 -17.35
C ALA A 151 -10.85 -4.60 -18.27
N PRO A 152 -10.71 -5.88 -18.66
CA PRO A 152 -9.66 -6.30 -19.58
C PRO A 152 -9.91 -5.73 -20.98
N ALA A 153 -8.88 -5.19 -21.63
CA ALA A 153 -8.98 -4.76 -23.02
C ALA A 153 -8.99 -5.95 -24.01
N GLY A 154 -8.67 -7.15 -23.51
CA GLY A 154 -8.73 -8.41 -24.23
C GLY A 154 -7.51 -8.68 -25.11
N ASN A 155 -7.66 -9.68 -25.98
CA ASN A 155 -6.59 -10.27 -26.79
C ASN A 155 -6.24 -9.41 -28.02
N ARG A 156 -5.76 -8.19 -27.76
CA ARG A 156 -5.35 -7.18 -28.75
C ARG A 156 -3.85 -6.93 -28.65
N VAL A 157 -3.18 -6.76 -29.79
CA VAL A 157 -1.73 -6.48 -29.81
C VAL A 157 -1.48 -5.15 -29.12
N THR A 158 -0.60 -5.16 -28.11
CA THR A 158 -0.43 -4.04 -27.18
C THR A 158 1.04 -3.60 -27.12
N LEU A 159 1.26 -2.30 -27.24
CA LEU A 159 2.53 -1.63 -27.02
C LEU A 159 2.57 -1.09 -25.58
N GLY A 160 3.39 -1.69 -24.72
CA GLY A 160 3.64 -1.21 -23.37
C GLY A 160 4.74 -0.16 -23.33
N LEU A 161 4.47 0.96 -22.68
CA LEU A 161 5.39 2.06 -22.43
C LEU A 161 5.55 2.22 -20.92
N ASP A 162 6.76 1.96 -20.43
CA ASP A 162 7.17 2.23 -19.05
C ASP A 162 7.93 3.58 -19.04
N PRO A 163 7.29 4.67 -18.56
CA PRO A 163 7.86 6.01 -18.65
C PRO A 163 9.15 6.19 -17.87
N GLY A 164 10.07 6.99 -18.42
CA GLY A 164 11.32 7.33 -17.75
C GLY A 164 11.97 8.55 -18.37
N LEU A 165 12.62 9.36 -17.53
CA LEU A 165 13.39 10.53 -17.96
C LEU A 165 14.80 10.11 -18.40
N ARG A 166 15.77 10.18 -17.47
CA ARG A 166 17.20 9.90 -17.74
C ARG A 166 17.47 8.52 -18.30
N THR A 167 16.74 7.50 -17.84
CA THR A 167 16.88 6.12 -18.30
C THR A 167 16.14 5.84 -19.60
N GLY A 168 15.32 6.77 -20.09
CA GLY A 168 14.46 6.61 -21.27
C GLY A 168 13.23 5.76 -21.01
N VAL A 169 12.25 5.87 -21.90
CA VAL A 169 11.01 5.08 -21.89
C VAL A 169 11.31 3.67 -22.39
N LYS A 170 10.95 2.66 -21.61
CA LYS A 170 11.10 1.25 -21.99
C LYS A 170 9.87 0.83 -22.78
N VAL A 171 10.10 0.08 -23.84
CA VAL A 171 9.07 -0.29 -24.81
C VAL A 171 9.05 -1.80 -24.93
N ALA A 172 7.85 -2.37 -24.84
CA ALA A 172 7.60 -3.78 -25.12
C ALA A 172 6.37 -3.92 -26.02
N VAL A 173 6.45 -4.80 -27.03
CA VAL A 173 5.28 -5.18 -27.83
C VAL A 173 4.89 -6.60 -27.44
N VAL A 174 3.63 -6.77 -27.05
CA VAL A 174 3.04 -8.09 -26.80
C VAL A 174 1.96 -8.39 -27.83
N ASP A 175 1.93 -9.63 -28.31
CA ASP A 175 0.89 -10.08 -29.23
C ASP A 175 -0.44 -10.34 -28.52
N ARG A 176 -1.43 -10.84 -29.27
CA ARG A 176 -2.78 -11.15 -28.77
C ARG A 176 -2.82 -12.18 -27.64
N THR A 177 -1.76 -12.97 -27.47
CA THR A 177 -1.61 -13.99 -26.42
C THR A 177 -0.82 -13.47 -25.21
N GLY A 178 -0.32 -12.23 -25.28
CA GLY A 178 0.57 -11.66 -24.28
C GLY A 178 2.03 -12.10 -24.44
N LYS A 179 2.39 -12.77 -25.54
CA LYS A 179 3.78 -13.15 -25.83
C LYS A 179 4.57 -11.90 -26.26
N LEU A 180 5.77 -11.74 -25.71
CA LEU A 180 6.70 -10.69 -26.12
C LEU A 180 7.17 -10.92 -27.56
N VAL A 181 7.01 -9.93 -28.43
CA VAL A 181 7.43 -10.00 -29.84
C VAL A 181 8.49 -8.97 -30.22
N ASP A 182 8.62 -7.88 -29.47
CA ASP A 182 9.66 -6.88 -29.72
C ASP A 182 9.90 -6.00 -28.49
N THR A 183 11.06 -5.37 -28.42
CA THR A 183 11.42 -4.45 -27.35
C THR A 183 12.25 -3.28 -27.87
N ALA A 184 12.20 -2.14 -27.19
CA ALA A 184 13.07 -1.01 -27.46
C ALA A 184 13.29 -0.17 -26.21
N THR A 185 14.25 0.75 -26.27
CA THR A 185 14.36 1.87 -25.34
C THR A 185 14.48 3.15 -26.14
N VAL A 186 13.56 4.09 -25.91
CA VAL A 186 13.54 5.40 -26.57
C VAL A 186 13.79 6.50 -25.55
N TYR A 187 14.33 7.64 -26.00
CA TYR A 187 14.72 8.74 -25.11
C TYR A 187 14.05 10.08 -25.52
N PRO A 188 12.70 10.13 -25.52
CA PRO A 188 11.94 11.31 -25.93
C PRO A 188 12.12 12.51 -24.99
N HIS A 189 12.46 12.25 -23.74
CA HIS A 189 12.47 13.24 -22.66
C HIS A 189 13.89 13.68 -22.29
N VAL A 190 13.99 14.60 -21.32
CA VAL A 190 15.27 15.02 -20.77
C VAL A 190 16.08 13.82 -20.24
N PRO A 191 17.40 13.77 -20.46
CA PRO A 191 18.24 14.83 -21.04
C PRO A 191 18.41 14.77 -22.57
N LYS A 192 18.01 13.68 -23.25
CA LYS A 192 18.29 13.52 -24.69
C LYS A 192 17.31 14.29 -25.59
N ASN A 193 16.05 14.44 -25.16
CA ASN A 193 15.00 15.16 -25.88
C ASN A 193 14.81 14.67 -27.34
N ASP A 194 14.96 13.37 -27.61
CA ASP A 194 14.82 12.79 -28.94
C ASP A 194 13.36 12.39 -29.22
N TRP A 195 12.50 13.40 -29.33
CA TRP A 195 11.06 13.22 -29.55
C TRP A 195 10.75 12.55 -30.89
N GLU A 196 11.37 13.05 -31.96
CA GLU A 196 11.15 12.56 -33.33
C GLU A 196 11.70 11.14 -33.53
N GLY A 197 12.88 10.83 -33.00
CA GLY A 197 13.44 9.49 -33.04
C GLY A 197 12.56 8.49 -32.29
N ALA A 198 12.02 8.88 -31.13
CA ALA A 198 11.08 8.05 -30.39
C ALA A 198 9.80 7.79 -31.21
N LEU A 199 9.16 8.82 -31.77
CA LEU A 199 7.95 8.66 -32.59
C LEU A 199 8.17 7.74 -33.79
N ARG A 200 9.31 7.88 -34.47
CA ARG A 200 9.68 7.01 -35.60
C ARG A 200 9.80 5.55 -35.17
N VAL A 201 10.50 5.27 -34.06
CA VAL A 201 10.68 3.90 -33.55
C VAL A 201 9.33 3.31 -33.12
N LEU A 202 8.51 4.06 -32.38
CA LEU A 202 7.20 3.61 -31.93
C LEU A 202 6.25 3.35 -33.10
N GLY A 203 6.24 4.22 -34.13
CA GLY A 203 5.44 4.03 -35.34
C GLY A 203 5.86 2.80 -36.14
N GLN A 204 7.17 2.55 -36.27
CA GLN A 204 7.71 1.35 -36.92
C GLN A 204 7.29 0.07 -36.18
N LEU A 205 7.39 0.05 -34.85
CA LEU A 205 6.93 -1.08 -34.03
C LEU A 205 5.43 -1.29 -34.14
N ALA A 206 4.65 -0.22 -34.08
CA ALA A 206 3.20 -0.27 -34.18
C ALA A 206 2.74 -0.83 -35.53
N GLN A 207 3.34 -0.36 -36.63
CA GLN A 207 3.04 -0.85 -37.97
C GLN A 207 3.49 -2.30 -38.19
N LYS A 208 4.72 -2.64 -37.77
CA LYS A 208 5.32 -3.98 -37.95
C LYS A 208 4.48 -5.09 -37.32
N HIS A 209 3.94 -4.83 -36.12
CA HIS A 209 3.23 -5.84 -35.33
C HIS A 209 1.70 -5.69 -35.36
N GLY A 210 1.19 -4.68 -36.05
CA GLY A 210 -0.25 -4.39 -36.07
C GLY A 210 -0.78 -4.05 -34.68
N VAL A 211 -0.07 -3.17 -33.96
CA VAL A 211 -0.47 -2.73 -32.62
C VAL A 211 -1.81 -2.03 -32.69
N GLU A 212 -2.67 -2.36 -31.74
CA GLU A 212 -4.01 -1.78 -31.60
C GLU A 212 -4.11 -0.87 -30.37
N LEU A 213 -3.40 -1.25 -29.30
CA LEU A 213 -3.44 -0.60 -27.99
C LEU A 213 -2.06 -0.09 -27.58
N ILE A 214 -2.03 1.08 -26.93
CA ILE A 214 -0.84 1.61 -26.26
C ILE A 214 -1.15 1.67 -24.75
N SER A 215 -0.43 0.87 -23.98
CA SER A 215 -0.50 0.86 -22.51
C SER A 215 0.62 1.73 -21.94
N ILE A 216 0.29 2.70 -21.09
CA ILE A 216 1.25 3.67 -20.54
C ILE A 216 1.25 3.55 -19.01
N GLY A 217 2.40 3.28 -18.40
CA GLY A 217 2.54 3.31 -16.95
C GLY A 217 2.25 4.69 -16.35
N ASN A 218 1.64 4.75 -15.17
CA ASN A 218 1.26 6.01 -14.51
C ASN A 218 2.36 6.63 -13.61
N GLY A 219 3.61 6.23 -13.80
CA GLY A 219 4.75 6.71 -13.01
C GLY A 219 5.38 8.02 -13.45
N THR A 220 6.69 8.10 -13.20
CA THR A 220 7.50 9.28 -13.48
C THR A 220 7.57 9.53 -14.98
N ALA A 221 7.26 10.76 -15.41
CA ALA A 221 7.17 11.16 -16.82
C ALA A 221 6.01 10.51 -17.62
N SER A 222 4.98 10.00 -16.93
CA SER A 222 3.78 9.45 -17.56
C SER A 222 3.01 10.48 -18.37
N ARG A 223 2.88 11.73 -17.88
CA ARG A 223 2.19 12.82 -18.60
C ARG A 223 2.86 13.15 -19.94
N GLU A 224 4.19 13.22 -19.94
CA GLU A 224 4.99 13.50 -21.12
C GLU A 224 4.94 12.32 -22.10
N THR A 225 4.93 11.08 -21.59
CA THR A 225 4.80 9.87 -22.41
C THR A 225 3.38 9.72 -22.97
N ASP A 226 2.36 10.16 -22.24
CA ASP A 226 0.98 10.22 -22.70
C ASP A 226 0.77 11.22 -23.84
N LYS A 227 1.50 12.34 -23.79
CA LYS A 227 1.60 13.29 -24.91
C LYS A 227 2.30 12.68 -26.12
N LEU A 228 3.41 11.94 -25.92
CA LEU A 228 4.12 11.24 -26.98
C LEU A 228 3.20 10.24 -27.70
N ALA A 229 2.43 9.45 -26.95
CA ALA A 229 1.46 8.51 -27.51
C ALA A 229 0.34 9.22 -28.29
N ALA A 230 -0.14 10.38 -27.80
CA ALA A 230 -1.14 11.17 -28.52
C ALA A 230 -0.60 11.71 -29.86
N ASP A 231 0.64 12.19 -29.88
CA ASP A 231 1.30 12.67 -31.10
C ASP A 231 1.52 11.51 -32.10
N LEU A 232 1.87 10.31 -31.60
CA LEU A 232 1.97 9.11 -32.44
C LEU A 232 0.63 8.77 -33.10
N ILE A 233 -0.46 8.74 -32.33
CA ILE A 233 -1.81 8.47 -32.84
C ILE A 233 -2.20 9.50 -33.92
N LYS A 234 -1.88 10.78 -33.70
CA LYS A 234 -2.19 11.87 -34.65
C LYS A 234 -1.40 11.75 -35.95
N ARG A 235 -0.15 11.28 -35.90
CA ARG A 235 0.71 11.11 -37.08
C ARG A 235 0.36 9.87 -37.91
N HIS A 236 -0.19 8.85 -37.26
CA HIS A 236 -0.51 7.57 -37.88
C HIS A 236 -2.00 7.21 -37.71
N PRO A 237 -2.94 8.02 -38.24
CA PRO A 237 -4.37 7.76 -38.12
C PRO A 237 -4.79 6.41 -38.75
N GLU A 238 -4.03 5.93 -39.73
CA GLU A 238 -4.22 4.63 -40.39
C GLU A 238 -4.08 3.43 -39.44
N LEU A 239 -3.29 3.58 -38.37
CA LEU A 239 -3.05 2.50 -37.39
C LEU A 239 -4.20 2.34 -36.37
N ARG A 240 -5.10 3.34 -36.27
CA ARG A 240 -6.27 3.32 -35.35
C ARG A 240 -5.92 2.97 -33.89
N LEU A 241 -4.74 3.45 -33.46
CA LEU A 241 -4.19 3.20 -32.13
C LEU A 241 -5.06 3.83 -31.05
N THR A 242 -5.27 3.09 -29.95
CA THR A 242 -5.96 3.60 -28.75
C THR A 242 -4.99 3.59 -27.58
N LYS A 243 -4.77 4.74 -26.92
CA LYS A 243 -3.93 4.82 -25.73
C LYS A 243 -4.74 4.70 -24.45
N VAL A 244 -4.18 4.03 -23.45
CA VAL A 244 -4.73 3.85 -22.11
C VAL A 244 -3.61 3.96 -21.09
N VAL A 245 -3.85 4.73 -20.02
CA VAL A 245 -2.93 4.79 -18.87
C VAL A 245 -3.31 3.69 -17.88
N VAL A 246 -2.31 2.94 -17.42
CA VAL A 246 -2.47 1.83 -16.46
C VAL A 246 -1.60 2.04 -15.24
N SER A 247 -1.97 1.39 -14.13
CA SER A 247 -1.13 1.39 -12.94
C SER A 247 0.17 0.63 -13.19
N GLU A 248 1.31 1.25 -12.85
CA GLU A 248 2.61 0.58 -12.81
C GLU A 248 2.92 -0.04 -11.44
N ALA A 249 1.97 0.01 -10.49
CA ALA A 249 2.17 -0.47 -9.13
C ALA A 249 2.68 -1.93 -9.12
N GLY A 250 3.84 -2.15 -8.51
CA GLY A 250 4.48 -3.47 -8.47
C GLY A 250 5.20 -3.91 -9.75
N ALA A 251 5.19 -3.15 -10.85
CA ALA A 251 5.88 -3.53 -12.08
C ALA A 251 7.39 -3.68 -11.90
N SER A 252 8.01 -2.80 -11.08
CA SER A 252 9.43 -2.92 -10.71
C SER A 252 9.72 -4.10 -9.78
N VAL A 253 8.75 -4.50 -8.94
CA VAL A 253 8.89 -5.68 -8.08
C VAL A 253 8.79 -6.96 -8.92
N TYR A 254 7.83 -6.99 -9.85
CA TYR A 254 7.72 -8.06 -10.84
C TYR A 254 9.00 -8.18 -11.66
N SER A 255 9.52 -7.09 -12.23
CA SER A 255 10.67 -7.15 -13.15
C SER A 255 11.93 -7.74 -12.50
N ALA A 256 12.15 -7.44 -11.22
CA ALA A 256 13.24 -7.96 -10.41
C ALA A 256 12.96 -9.36 -9.80
N SER A 257 11.76 -9.91 -9.97
CA SER A 257 11.39 -11.21 -9.39
C SER A 257 12.07 -12.38 -10.10
N GLU A 258 12.20 -13.49 -9.37
CA GLU A 258 12.64 -14.76 -9.94
C GLU A 258 11.66 -15.27 -11.01
N LEU A 259 10.36 -15.05 -10.81
CA LEU A 259 9.33 -15.41 -11.79
C LEU A 259 9.55 -14.70 -13.13
N ALA A 260 9.74 -13.37 -13.13
CA ALA A 260 10.02 -12.63 -14.36
C ALA A 260 11.35 -13.02 -14.99
N SER A 261 12.35 -13.38 -14.18
CA SER A 261 13.63 -13.90 -14.68
C SER A 261 13.48 -15.26 -15.37
N ARG A 262 12.56 -16.11 -14.91
CA ARG A 262 12.21 -17.38 -15.57
C ARG A 262 11.35 -17.17 -16.82
N GLU A 263 10.40 -16.24 -16.79
CA GLU A 263 9.56 -15.91 -17.96
C GLU A 263 10.39 -15.26 -19.08
N PHE A 264 11.38 -14.42 -18.73
CA PHE A 264 12.18 -13.66 -19.68
C PHE A 264 13.69 -13.66 -19.35
N PRO A 265 14.39 -14.81 -19.50
CA PRO A 265 15.80 -14.93 -19.11
C PRO A 265 16.74 -14.01 -19.88
N GLN A 266 16.42 -13.74 -21.16
CA GLN A 266 17.26 -12.96 -22.07
C GLN A 266 16.84 -11.49 -22.18
N VAL A 267 15.86 -11.05 -21.39
CA VAL A 267 15.37 -9.67 -21.40
C VAL A 267 15.93 -8.93 -20.19
N ASP A 268 16.47 -7.75 -20.43
CA ASP A 268 16.97 -6.87 -19.37
C ASP A 268 15.87 -6.53 -18.35
N VAL A 269 16.28 -6.41 -17.08
CA VAL A 269 15.36 -6.13 -15.97
C VAL A 269 14.53 -4.88 -16.18
N SER A 270 15.09 -3.84 -16.83
CA SER A 270 14.37 -2.60 -17.08
C SER A 270 13.25 -2.73 -18.12
N ILE A 271 13.34 -3.69 -19.04
CA ILE A 271 12.32 -3.91 -20.08
C ILE A 271 11.16 -4.76 -19.55
N ARG A 272 11.41 -5.66 -18.59
CA ARG A 272 10.37 -6.54 -18.02
C ARG A 272 9.21 -5.76 -17.38
N GLY A 273 9.46 -4.57 -16.87
CA GLY A 273 8.42 -3.65 -16.39
C GLY A 273 7.44 -3.24 -17.50
N ALA A 274 7.95 -2.84 -18.66
CA ALA A 274 7.13 -2.51 -19.84
C ALA A 274 6.31 -3.70 -20.34
N ILE A 275 6.83 -4.93 -20.23
CA ILE A 275 6.06 -6.14 -20.55
C ILE A 275 4.85 -6.29 -19.62
N SER A 276 5.06 -6.10 -18.31
CA SER A 276 3.97 -6.17 -17.33
C SER A 276 2.93 -5.08 -17.59
N ILE A 277 3.35 -3.85 -17.90
CA ILE A 277 2.46 -2.75 -18.27
C ILE A 277 1.61 -3.10 -19.50
N ALA A 278 2.20 -3.73 -20.52
CA ALA A 278 1.46 -4.15 -21.71
C ALA A 278 0.41 -5.22 -21.37
N ARG A 279 0.82 -6.26 -20.62
CA ARG A 279 -0.05 -7.39 -20.25
C ARG A 279 -1.19 -7.00 -19.30
N ARG A 280 -0.95 -6.05 -18.39
CA ARG A 280 -1.98 -5.51 -17.48
C ARG A 280 -3.15 -4.91 -18.24
N LEU A 281 -2.92 -4.27 -19.38
CA LEU A 281 -4.01 -3.72 -20.18
C LEU A 281 -4.85 -4.84 -20.83
N GLN A 282 -4.20 -5.92 -21.26
CA GLN A 282 -4.89 -7.08 -21.85
C GLN A 282 -5.75 -7.79 -20.80
N ASP A 283 -5.16 -8.09 -19.64
CA ASP A 283 -5.81 -8.75 -18.50
C ASP A 283 -5.15 -8.32 -17.17
N PRO A 284 -5.74 -7.37 -16.43
CA PRO A 284 -5.20 -6.90 -15.16
C PRO A 284 -5.06 -8.01 -14.12
N LEU A 285 -6.08 -8.87 -13.99
CA LEU A 285 -6.13 -9.93 -12.99
C LEU A 285 -5.00 -10.93 -13.23
N ALA A 286 -4.89 -11.46 -14.46
CA ALA A 286 -3.89 -12.49 -14.79
C ALA A 286 -2.44 -12.02 -14.64
N GLU A 287 -2.19 -10.72 -14.80
CA GLU A 287 -0.86 -10.14 -14.67
C GLU A 287 -0.54 -9.70 -13.23
N LEU A 288 -1.49 -9.11 -12.49
CA LEU A 288 -1.26 -8.63 -11.12
C LEU A 288 -1.10 -9.78 -10.11
N VAL A 289 -1.75 -10.93 -10.31
CA VAL A 289 -1.58 -12.11 -9.43
C VAL A 289 -0.15 -12.67 -9.40
N LYS A 290 0.70 -12.29 -10.36
CA LYS A 290 2.12 -12.68 -10.41
C LYS A 290 2.99 -11.95 -9.39
N ILE A 291 2.44 -10.97 -8.69
CA ILE A 291 3.13 -10.09 -7.76
C ILE A 291 2.65 -10.41 -6.34
N ASP A 292 3.54 -10.33 -5.35
CA ASP A 292 3.12 -10.34 -3.95
C ASP A 292 2.12 -9.19 -3.73
N PRO A 293 0.88 -9.45 -3.27
CA PRO A 293 -0.14 -8.40 -3.16
C PRO A 293 0.29 -7.23 -2.29
N LYS A 294 1.09 -7.48 -1.24
CA LYS A 294 1.63 -6.40 -0.38
C LYS A 294 2.68 -5.54 -1.06
N SER A 295 3.20 -5.98 -2.20
CA SER A 295 4.16 -5.25 -3.03
C SER A 295 3.50 -4.48 -4.17
N ILE A 296 2.19 -4.67 -4.37
CA ILE A 296 1.39 -3.79 -5.22
C ILE A 296 1.11 -2.53 -4.40
N GLY A 297 1.65 -1.39 -4.85
CA GLY A 297 1.42 -0.10 -4.19
C GLY A 297 -0.03 0.35 -4.34
N VAL A 298 -0.83 0.18 -3.29
CA VAL A 298 -2.28 0.43 -3.27
C VAL A 298 -2.67 1.59 -2.36
N GLY A 299 -1.71 2.25 -1.71
CA GLY A 299 -1.96 3.51 -1.03
C GLY A 299 -0.75 4.08 -0.30
N GLN A 300 -0.92 5.31 0.20
CA GLN A 300 0.07 5.96 1.05
C GLN A 300 0.17 5.24 2.40
N TYR A 301 1.35 5.22 3.01
CA TYR A 301 1.62 4.61 4.32
C TYR A 301 1.45 3.08 4.38
N GLN A 302 1.40 2.39 3.23
CA GLN A 302 1.30 0.92 3.16
C GLN A 302 2.43 0.19 3.90
N HIS A 303 3.63 0.78 3.99
CA HIS A 303 4.75 0.23 4.74
C HIS A 303 4.71 0.59 6.24
N ASP A 304 3.84 1.51 6.65
CA ASP A 304 3.73 2.00 8.03
C ASP A 304 2.66 1.26 8.85
N VAL A 305 1.83 0.42 8.19
CA VAL A 305 0.84 -0.45 8.85
C VAL A 305 1.41 -1.84 9.19
N SER A 306 0.70 -2.60 10.02
CA SER A 306 1.03 -4.00 10.29
C SER A 306 1.10 -4.84 9.01
N GLN A 307 2.31 -5.26 8.63
CA GLN A 307 2.56 -6.02 7.40
C GLN A 307 1.89 -7.40 7.40
N THR A 308 1.75 -8.02 8.57
CA THR A 308 1.04 -9.30 8.71
C THR A 308 -0.45 -9.15 8.44
N ARG A 309 -1.09 -8.10 8.99
CA ARG A 309 -2.51 -7.83 8.74
C ARG A 309 -2.75 -7.42 7.30
N LEU A 310 -1.86 -6.59 6.73
CA LEU A 310 -1.90 -6.18 5.34
C LEU A 310 -1.83 -7.38 4.40
N ALA A 311 -0.82 -8.23 4.53
CA ALA A 311 -0.65 -9.40 3.68
C ALA A 311 -1.90 -10.29 3.70
N ARG A 312 -2.39 -10.64 4.90
CA ARG A 312 -3.61 -11.47 5.04
C ARG A 312 -4.82 -10.85 4.35
N GLN A 313 -5.01 -9.52 4.49
CA GLN A 313 -6.15 -8.85 3.89
C GLN A 313 -6.05 -8.79 2.36
N LEU A 314 -4.87 -8.45 1.82
CA LEU A 314 -4.67 -8.34 0.38
C LEU A 314 -4.69 -9.70 -0.31
N ASP A 315 -4.17 -10.76 0.33
CA ASP A 315 -4.28 -12.13 -0.17
C ASP A 315 -5.75 -12.56 -0.26
N ALA A 316 -6.57 -12.27 0.76
CA ALA A 316 -8.01 -12.56 0.73
C ALA A 316 -8.72 -11.84 -0.44
N VAL A 317 -8.40 -10.56 -0.68
CA VAL A 317 -8.95 -9.82 -1.83
C VAL A 317 -8.57 -10.46 -3.15
N VAL A 318 -7.32 -10.91 -3.30
CA VAL A 318 -6.88 -11.59 -4.53
C VAL A 318 -7.63 -12.90 -4.72
N GLU A 319 -7.77 -13.72 -3.68
CA GLU A 319 -8.55 -14.96 -3.73
C GLU A 319 -10.01 -14.69 -4.13
N ASP A 320 -10.65 -13.70 -3.49
CA ASP A 320 -12.03 -13.32 -3.80
C ASP A 320 -12.18 -12.86 -5.26
N CYS A 321 -11.26 -12.02 -5.76
CA CYS A 321 -11.29 -11.56 -7.15
C CYS A 321 -11.10 -12.70 -8.15
N VAL A 322 -10.14 -13.59 -7.91
CA VAL A 322 -9.88 -14.73 -8.80
C VAL A 322 -11.05 -15.70 -8.82
N ASN A 323 -11.65 -15.98 -7.65
CA ASN A 323 -12.82 -16.85 -7.56
C ASN A 323 -14.07 -16.22 -8.19
N ALA A 324 -14.23 -14.90 -8.09
CA ALA A 324 -15.37 -14.18 -8.68
C ALA A 324 -15.33 -14.15 -10.21
N VAL A 325 -14.14 -13.93 -10.81
CA VAL A 325 -13.97 -13.92 -12.27
C VAL A 325 -13.98 -15.34 -12.84
N GLY A 326 -13.43 -16.30 -12.10
CA GLY A 326 -13.19 -17.65 -12.58
C GLY A 326 -11.98 -17.72 -13.51
N VAL A 327 -11.49 -18.94 -13.75
CA VAL A 327 -10.23 -19.16 -14.48
C VAL A 327 -10.37 -20.34 -15.42
N ASP A 328 -9.94 -20.15 -16.68
CA ASP A 328 -9.81 -21.25 -17.63
C ASP A 328 -8.51 -22.02 -17.35
N VAL A 329 -8.65 -23.26 -16.86
CA VAL A 329 -7.55 -24.14 -16.46
C VAL A 329 -6.56 -24.41 -17.60
N ASN A 330 -6.99 -24.35 -18.86
CA ASN A 330 -6.12 -24.64 -19.99
C ASN A 330 -5.16 -23.48 -20.31
N THR A 331 -5.57 -22.25 -20.00
CA THR A 331 -4.84 -21.02 -20.34
C THR A 331 -4.22 -20.33 -19.12
N ALA A 332 -4.73 -20.62 -17.92
CA ALA A 332 -4.27 -20.01 -16.68
C ALA A 332 -2.77 -20.17 -16.43
N SER A 333 -2.15 -19.15 -15.85
CA SER A 333 -0.78 -19.22 -15.36
C SER A 333 -0.71 -20.01 -14.03
N ALA A 334 0.47 -20.54 -13.70
CA ALA A 334 0.71 -21.20 -12.42
C ALA A 334 0.36 -20.29 -11.21
N PRO A 335 0.77 -19.00 -11.17
CA PRO A 335 0.36 -18.07 -10.12
C PRO A 335 -1.15 -17.88 -10.00
N LEU A 336 -1.88 -17.86 -11.11
CA LEU A 336 -3.34 -17.69 -11.11
C LEU A 336 -4.05 -18.93 -10.54
N LEU A 337 -3.62 -20.14 -10.92
CA LEU A 337 -4.17 -21.39 -10.40
C LEU A 337 -3.92 -21.59 -8.90
N ALA A 338 -2.76 -21.13 -8.41
CA ALA A 338 -2.41 -21.22 -6.99
C ALA A 338 -3.41 -20.46 -6.10
N ARG A 339 -4.10 -19.43 -6.62
CA ARG A 339 -5.10 -18.63 -5.88
C ARG A 339 -6.47 -19.30 -5.73
N ILE A 340 -6.76 -20.36 -6.49
CA ILE A 340 -8.06 -21.07 -6.43
C ILE A 340 -7.97 -22.34 -5.60
N ILE A 341 -6.96 -23.17 -5.84
CA ILE A 341 -6.89 -24.55 -5.34
C ILE A 341 -5.77 -24.69 -4.28
N GLY A 342 -5.09 -23.59 -3.93
CA GLY A 342 -3.86 -23.60 -3.15
C GLY A 342 -2.74 -24.35 -3.87
N ASP A 343 -1.68 -24.71 -3.14
CA ASP A 343 -0.48 -25.40 -3.67
C ASP A 343 -0.77 -26.79 -4.29
N LEU A 344 -1.96 -27.35 -4.08
CA LEU A 344 -2.30 -28.70 -4.53
C LEU A 344 -2.39 -28.81 -6.07
N ALA A 345 -2.78 -27.74 -6.77
CA ALA A 345 -3.00 -27.76 -8.22
C ALA A 345 -1.71 -27.72 -9.07
N LEU A 346 -0.62 -27.14 -8.57
CA LEU A 346 0.66 -27.09 -9.30
C LEU A 346 1.19 -28.49 -9.62
N ARG A 347 0.87 -29.50 -8.79
CA ARG A 347 1.29 -30.90 -8.98
C ARG A 347 0.53 -31.64 -10.07
N TYR A 348 -0.66 -31.19 -10.46
CA TYR A 348 -1.51 -31.89 -11.43
C TYR A 348 -1.33 -31.42 -12.87
N ARG A 349 -0.82 -30.20 -13.11
CA ARG A 349 -0.63 -29.66 -14.47
C ARG A 349 0.51 -30.33 -15.25
N ASP A 350 1.60 -30.72 -14.57
CA ASP A 350 2.75 -31.37 -15.22
C ASP A 350 2.47 -32.80 -15.72
N ARG A 351 1.35 -33.39 -15.30
CA ARG A 351 0.86 -34.66 -15.82
C ARG A 351 -0.18 -34.35 -16.89
N ARG A 352 0.22 -34.35 -18.17
CA ARG A 352 -0.59 -34.15 -19.40
C ARG A 352 -2.03 -34.70 -19.35
N TYR A 353 -2.90 -34.03 -18.62
CA TYR A 353 -4.33 -34.28 -18.60
C TYR A 353 -4.96 -32.93 -18.83
N THR A 354 -5.69 -32.80 -19.94
CA THR A 354 -6.72 -31.77 -20.06
C THR A 354 -7.64 -31.98 -18.87
N ILE A 355 -7.55 -31.09 -17.87
CA ILE A 355 -8.35 -31.18 -16.65
C ILE A 355 -9.78 -30.77 -17.06
N ILE A 356 -10.53 -31.72 -17.60
CA ILE A 356 -12.00 -31.62 -17.63
C ILE A 356 -12.38 -31.75 -16.19
N LEU A 357 -12.58 -30.67 -15.40
CA LEU A 357 -13.22 -30.88 -14.12
C LEU A 357 -13.74 -29.75 -13.20
N LEU A 358 -15.03 -29.87 -12.82
CA LEU A 358 -15.62 -29.45 -11.53
C LEU A 358 -16.15 -30.64 -10.66
N GLN A 359 -16.17 -31.89 -11.18
CA GLN A 359 -16.81 -33.05 -10.53
C GLN A 359 -15.89 -34.17 -9.92
N SER A 360 -14.72 -34.51 -10.48
CA SER A 360 -13.73 -35.48 -9.94
C SER A 360 -12.75 -34.97 -8.85
N LEU A 361 -12.61 -33.68 -8.58
CA LEU A 361 -11.76 -33.09 -7.54
C LEU A 361 -12.51 -33.15 -6.21
N MET A 362 -13.85 -33.06 -6.25
CA MET A 362 -14.71 -33.35 -5.10
C MET A 362 -14.91 -34.86 -4.87
N GLY A 363 -14.52 -35.72 -5.82
CA GLY A 363 -14.69 -37.18 -5.74
C GLY A 363 -13.40 -37.98 -5.49
N ALA A 364 -12.22 -37.37 -5.61
CA ALA A 364 -10.95 -38.04 -5.40
C ALA A 364 -10.59 -38.06 -3.91
N LYS A 365 -10.62 -39.24 -3.29
CA LYS A 365 -10.00 -39.46 -1.97
C LYS A 365 -8.53 -39.03 -2.02
N PRO A 366 -8.03 -38.26 -1.05
CA PRO A 366 -6.62 -37.89 -1.01
C PRO A 366 -5.77 -39.17 -0.92
N PRO A 367 -4.64 -39.26 -1.66
CA PRO A 367 -3.70 -40.34 -1.46
C PRO A 367 -3.15 -40.25 -0.04
N ALA A 368 -3.08 -41.41 0.63
CA ALA A 368 -2.73 -41.54 2.04
C ALA A 368 -1.47 -40.74 2.40
N MET A 369 -1.62 -39.73 3.27
CA MET A 369 -0.51 -39.14 3.98
C MET A 369 -0.16 -40.01 5.19
N SER A 370 1.13 -40.35 5.29
CA SER A 370 1.76 -40.86 6.52
C SER A 370 1.43 -39.95 7.70
N PRO A 371 1.05 -40.47 8.88
CA PRO A 371 0.80 -39.66 10.06
C PRO A 371 2.14 -39.15 10.59
N TYR A 372 2.44 -37.87 10.36
CA TYR A 372 3.49 -37.21 11.13
C TYR A 372 2.98 -36.91 12.53
N SER A 373 3.61 -37.60 13.47
CA SER A 373 3.49 -37.46 14.91
C SER A 373 3.69 -36.01 15.37
N VAL A 374 2.75 -35.55 16.21
CA VAL A 374 2.92 -34.38 17.07
C VAL A 374 3.80 -34.78 18.25
N ALA A 375 4.85 -34.00 18.50
CA ALA A 375 5.50 -33.87 19.79
C ALA A 375 5.59 -32.38 20.11
#